data_AF-A0A952NCX1-F1
#
_entry.id   AF-A0A952NCX1-F1
#
_cell.length_a   1.000
_cell.length_b   1.000
_cell.length_c   1.000
_cell.angle_alpha   90.00
_cell.angle_beta   90.00
_cell.angle_gamma   90.00
#
_symmetry.space_group_name_H-M   'P 1'
#
loop_
_entity.id
_entity.type
_entity.pdbx_description
1 polymer ?
#
loop_
_entity_poly.entity_id
_entity_poly.type
_entity_poly.pdbx_seq_one_letter_code
_entity_poly.pdbx_strand_id
1 'polypeptide(L)'
;MDVSQTLIILSASPSAVTPAEQFLVNRGWAVLVTGDEREALRLVVERRVSYFMISVEHGNRKTQGLHRLLKQTCPFVCVIYFAETNNIENYRRLVQIDHPFRIQPPLTGPSIERVVNRHQKDLRQKEMQAEIFQRSVNRALPGFGKTLNWAARGEESVLSRGVSQALDACLPKAGAPAREFLTGPTTNVSCIAIESEQFSGYLLTAMAGDHRLDEEFMELVRENLQRFLNDNGASPRPLGNSFAMKIRRVNFESWAADYAEFLKKAVHEGREIAMAFFPAGEVSALLGETALSGMVKIRVQDLVADENVDFNVYLFLPANQKHLLYTAKDTVFHRQQKERLSRGQVVELHLRHDELPFFQRYRARHRINSLIREFETRNQSSAM
;
A
#
# COMPACT_ATOMS: atom_id res chain seq x y z
N MET A 1 -22.41 -2.19 -20.51
CA MET A 1 -23.02 -3.48 -20.14
C MET A 1 -23.68 -3.27 -18.80
N ASP A 2 -25.01 -3.38 -18.72
CA ASP A 2 -25.70 -3.36 -17.44
C ASP A 2 -25.26 -4.58 -16.65
N VAL A 3 -24.60 -4.36 -15.51
CA VAL A 3 -24.27 -5.44 -14.59
C VAL A 3 -25.59 -5.87 -13.95
N SER A 4 -26.17 -6.96 -14.45
CA SER A 4 -27.39 -7.55 -13.90
C SER A 4 -27.18 -7.82 -12.41
N GLN A 5 -28.00 -7.22 -11.56
CA GLN A 5 -27.87 -7.36 -10.11
C GLN A 5 -28.30 -8.78 -9.70
N THR A 6 -27.33 -9.55 -9.18
CA THR A 6 -27.57 -10.91 -8.66
C THR A 6 -27.73 -10.86 -7.14
N LEU A 7 -28.83 -11.41 -6.64
CA LEU A 7 -29.20 -11.44 -5.22
C LEU A 7 -29.51 -12.88 -4.79
N ILE A 8 -28.89 -13.33 -3.70
CA ILE A 8 -29.31 -14.55 -3.00
C ILE A 8 -30.05 -14.18 -1.72
N ILE A 9 -31.16 -14.87 -1.44
CA ILE A 9 -31.94 -14.72 -0.20
C ILE A 9 -31.91 -16.06 0.55
N LEU A 10 -31.23 -16.09 1.70
CA LEU A 10 -31.26 -17.21 2.63
C LEU A 10 -32.42 -17.02 3.62
N SER A 11 -33.52 -17.74 3.38
CA SER A 11 -34.80 -17.59 4.07
C SER A 11 -35.15 -18.85 4.87
N ALA A 12 -35.69 -18.69 6.07
CA ALA A 12 -36.29 -19.77 6.84
C ALA A 12 -37.59 -20.29 6.18
N SER A 13 -38.42 -19.37 5.67
CA SER A 13 -39.67 -19.68 4.97
C SER A 13 -39.68 -19.03 3.58
N PRO A 14 -39.27 -19.75 2.51
CA PRO A 14 -39.19 -19.18 1.15
C PRO A 14 -40.51 -18.54 0.65
N SER A 15 -41.66 -19.04 1.09
CA SER A 15 -42.97 -18.47 0.76
C SER A 15 -43.18 -17.05 1.31
N ALA A 16 -42.53 -16.69 2.41
CA ALA A 16 -42.64 -15.36 3.03
C ALA A 16 -41.95 -14.28 2.19
N VAL A 17 -40.96 -14.66 1.36
CA VAL A 17 -40.18 -13.72 0.54
C VAL A 17 -40.65 -13.64 -0.92
N THR A 18 -41.56 -14.52 -1.35
CA THR A 18 -42.06 -14.59 -2.72
C THR A 18 -42.58 -13.24 -3.28
N PRO A 19 -43.34 -12.41 -2.54
CA PRO A 19 -43.77 -11.11 -3.07
C PRO A 19 -42.61 -10.16 -3.37
N ALA A 20 -41.56 -10.19 -2.53
CA ALA A 20 -40.37 -9.36 -2.73
C ALA A 20 -39.50 -9.91 -3.88
N GLU A 21 -39.37 -11.23 -3.99
CA GLU A 21 -38.72 -11.90 -5.11
C GLU A 21 -39.38 -11.53 -6.45
N GLN A 22 -40.69 -11.70 -6.59
CA GLN A 22 -41.42 -11.36 -7.81
C GLN A 22 -41.24 -9.90 -8.20
N PHE A 23 -41.28 -8.98 -7.24
CA PHE A 23 -41.03 -7.56 -7.50
C PHE A 23 -39.64 -7.31 -8.09
N LEU A 24 -38.60 -7.92 -7.52
CA LEU A 24 -37.22 -7.74 -7.96
C LEU A 24 -36.98 -8.40 -9.33
N VAL A 25 -37.52 -9.60 -9.56
CA VAL A 25 -37.46 -10.29 -10.85
C VAL A 25 -38.14 -9.47 -11.95
N ASN A 26 -39.29 -8.85 -11.67
CA ASN A 26 -39.96 -7.95 -12.60
C ASN A 26 -39.14 -6.69 -12.94
N ARG A 27 -38.13 -6.36 -12.12
CA ARG A 27 -37.15 -5.29 -12.38
C ARG A 27 -35.83 -5.79 -12.97
N GLY A 28 -35.79 -7.03 -13.43
CA GLY A 28 -34.63 -7.62 -14.10
C GLY A 28 -33.53 -8.11 -13.16
N TRP A 29 -33.82 -8.28 -11.86
CA TRP A 29 -32.85 -8.87 -10.94
C TRP A 29 -32.78 -10.39 -11.11
N ALA A 30 -31.57 -10.94 -11.01
CA ALA A 30 -31.37 -12.37 -10.89
C ALA A 30 -31.47 -12.77 -9.41
N VAL A 31 -32.66 -13.15 -8.95
CA VAL A 31 -32.92 -13.52 -7.56
C VAL A 31 -32.92 -15.04 -7.39
N LEU A 32 -32.26 -15.53 -6.34
CA LEU A 32 -32.27 -16.93 -5.95
C LEU A 32 -32.65 -17.03 -4.47
N VAL A 33 -33.71 -17.77 -4.16
CA VAL A 33 -34.16 -18.01 -2.79
C VAL A 33 -33.85 -19.46 -2.40
N THR A 34 -33.19 -19.66 -1.27
CA THR A 34 -32.96 -21.01 -0.72
C THR A 34 -33.07 -20.98 0.81
N GLY A 35 -33.43 -22.12 1.39
CA GLY A 35 -33.36 -22.37 2.84
C GLY A 35 -32.16 -23.20 3.26
N ASP A 36 -31.33 -23.65 2.31
CA ASP A 36 -30.10 -24.40 2.59
C ASP A 36 -28.88 -23.48 2.53
N GLU A 37 -28.22 -23.34 3.68
CA GLU A 37 -26.98 -22.57 3.83
C GLU A 37 -25.85 -23.07 2.92
N ARG A 38 -25.73 -24.39 2.71
CA ARG A 38 -24.67 -24.98 1.88
C ARG A 38 -24.88 -24.67 0.41
N GLU A 39 -26.12 -24.77 -0.05
CA GLU A 39 -26.51 -24.41 -1.41
C GLU A 39 -26.28 -22.92 -1.65
N ALA A 40 -26.70 -22.06 -0.71
CA ALA A 40 -26.50 -20.62 -0.80
C ALA A 40 -25.01 -20.27 -0.96
N LEU A 41 -24.13 -20.87 -0.14
CA LEU A 41 -22.69 -20.66 -0.22
C LEU A 41 -22.09 -21.14 -1.54
N ARG A 42 -22.51 -22.30 -2.04
CA ARG A 42 -22.09 -22.81 -3.35
C ARG A 42 -22.45 -21.81 -4.45
N LEU A 43 -23.68 -21.30 -4.45
CA LEU A 43 -24.18 -20.35 -5.44
C LEU A 43 -23.45 -18.99 -5.40
N VAL A 44 -23.02 -18.54 -4.21
CA VAL A 44 -22.18 -17.32 -4.07
C VAL A 44 -20.90 -17.45 -4.87
N VAL A 45 -20.22 -18.60 -4.74
CA VAL A 45 -18.94 -18.86 -5.41
C VAL A 45 -19.13 -19.02 -6.92
N GLU A 46 -20.17 -19.74 -7.34
CA GLU A 46 -20.42 -20.03 -8.75
C GLU A 46 -20.90 -18.82 -9.57
N ARG A 47 -21.77 -17.96 -9.00
CA ARG A 47 -22.53 -16.96 -9.77
C ARG A 47 -22.10 -15.51 -9.58
N ARG A 48 -20.98 -15.24 -8.90
CA ARG A 48 -20.49 -13.88 -8.60
C ARG A 48 -21.61 -12.97 -8.07
N VAL A 49 -22.21 -13.40 -6.97
CA VAL A 49 -23.35 -12.73 -6.37
C VAL A 49 -22.97 -11.34 -5.86
N SER A 50 -23.82 -10.33 -6.10
CA SER A 50 -23.56 -8.95 -5.62
C SER A 50 -24.11 -8.72 -4.22
N TYR A 51 -25.27 -9.32 -3.92
CA TYR A 51 -25.98 -9.13 -2.65
C TYR A 51 -26.37 -10.47 -2.04
N PHE A 52 -26.20 -10.61 -0.73
CA PHE A 52 -26.56 -11.82 0.02
C PHE A 52 -27.42 -11.44 1.23
N MET A 53 -28.68 -11.85 1.21
CA MET A 53 -29.65 -11.55 2.24
C MET A 53 -29.77 -12.71 3.24
N ILE A 54 -29.72 -12.40 4.53
CA ILE A 54 -29.81 -13.39 5.62
C ILE A 54 -31.01 -13.06 6.51
N SER A 55 -31.93 -14.02 6.60
CA SER A 55 -33.04 -13.94 7.55
C SER A 55 -32.56 -14.15 8.98
N VAL A 56 -33.02 -13.29 9.91
CA VAL A 56 -32.80 -13.47 11.35
C VAL A 56 -33.62 -14.61 11.96
N GLU A 57 -34.58 -15.14 11.20
CA GLU A 57 -35.43 -16.27 11.57
C GLU A 57 -34.84 -17.61 11.14
N HIS A 58 -33.70 -17.61 10.44
CA HIS A 58 -33.03 -18.83 10.02
C HIS A 58 -32.66 -19.69 11.24
N GLY A 59 -33.17 -20.92 11.29
CA GLY A 59 -33.10 -21.78 12.49
C GLY A 59 -31.68 -22.16 12.92
N ASN A 60 -30.71 -22.08 12.02
CA ASN A 60 -29.30 -22.37 12.31
C ASN A 60 -28.58 -21.15 12.90
N ARG A 61 -28.15 -21.21 14.18
CA ARG A 61 -27.36 -20.15 14.82
C ARG A 61 -26.06 -19.81 14.08
N LYS A 62 -25.49 -20.74 13.30
CA LYS A 62 -24.25 -20.51 12.54
C LYS A 62 -24.41 -19.47 11.43
N THR A 63 -25.63 -19.27 10.91
CA THR A 63 -25.87 -18.29 9.83
C THR A 63 -25.63 -16.86 10.29
N GLN A 64 -25.71 -16.57 11.59
CA GLN A 64 -25.34 -15.26 12.12
C GLN A 64 -23.85 -14.96 11.92
N GLY A 65 -22.98 -15.98 11.98
CA GLY A 65 -21.54 -15.85 11.70
C GLY A 65 -21.18 -15.82 10.22
N LEU A 66 -22.12 -16.12 9.33
CA LEU A 66 -21.90 -16.27 7.90
C LEU A 66 -21.36 -14.99 7.24
N HIS A 67 -21.77 -13.81 7.73
CA HIS A 67 -21.25 -12.54 7.21
C HIS A 67 -19.73 -12.41 7.36
N ARG A 68 -19.14 -12.97 8.43
CA ARG A 68 -17.68 -12.94 8.64
C ARG A 68 -16.98 -13.82 7.61
N LEU A 69 -17.52 -15.01 7.37
CA LEU A 69 -17.01 -15.93 6.36
C LEU A 69 -17.09 -15.30 4.97
N LEU A 70 -18.26 -14.78 4.59
CA LEU A 70 -18.47 -14.14 3.29
C LEU A 70 -17.56 -12.93 3.10
N LYS A 71 -17.33 -12.13 4.13
CA LYS A 71 -16.39 -11.00 4.07
C LYS A 71 -14.94 -11.44 3.86
N GLN A 72 -14.55 -12.60 4.38
CA GLN A 72 -13.21 -13.17 4.22
C GLN A 72 -13.03 -13.83 2.85
N THR A 73 -14.01 -14.60 2.38
CA THR A 73 -13.91 -15.40 1.15
C THR A 73 -14.37 -14.64 -0.10
N CYS A 74 -15.34 -13.74 0.04
CA CYS A 74 -15.99 -13.02 -1.05
C CYS A 74 -16.19 -11.54 -0.67
N PRO A 75 -15.12 -10.74 -0.57
CA PRO A 75 -15.18 -9.36 -0.06
C PRO A 75 -16.05 -8.41 -0.91
N PHE A 76 -16.40 -8.81 -2.13
CA PHE A 76 -17.27 -8.06 -3.04
C PHE A 76 -18.77 -8.24 -2.77
N VAL A 77 -19.17 -9.22 -1.93
CA VAL A 77 -20.58 -9.52 -1.64
C VAL A 77 -21.09 -8.60 -0.53
N CYS A 78 -22.15 -7.85 -0.79
CA CYS A 78 -22.83 -7.06 0.23
C CYS A 78 -23.83 -7.92 1.00
N VAL A 79 -23.61 -8.10 2.31
CA VAL A 79 -24.52 -8.84 3.18
C VAL A 79 -25.63 -7.94 3.71
N ILE A 80 -26.88 -8.39 3.70
CA ILE A 80 -28.03 -7.63 4.18
C ILE A 80 -28.85 -8.50 5.13
N TYR A 81 -29.12 -8.01 6.34
CA TYR A 81 -29.97 -8.72 7.30
C TYR A 81 -31.43 -8.29 7.19
N PHE A 82 -32.36 -9.22 7.38
CA PHE A 82 -33.80 -8.89 7.38
C PHE A 82 -34.61 -9.81 8.30
N ALA A 83 -35.82 -9.40 8.62
CA ALA A 83 -36.84 -10.23 9.27
C ALA A 83 -37.93 -10.58 8.26
N GLU A 84 -38.34 -11.85 8.21
CA GLU A 84 -39.39 -12.37 7.33
C GLU A 84 -40.77 -11.97 7.86
N THR A 85 -40.97 -12.10 9.16
CA THR A 85 -42.24 -11.84 9.84
C THR A 85 -42.17 -10.56 10.68
N ASN A 86 -43.31 -9.87 10.79
CA ASN A 86 -43.44 -8.67 11.62
C ASN A 86 -43.69 -9.03 13.10
N ASN A 87 -42.70 -9.71 13.71
CA ASN A 87 -42.70 -10.06 15.13
C ASN A 87 -41.70 -9.18 15.89
N ILE A 88 -42.10 -8.69 17.07
CA ILE A 88 -41.27 -7.89 17.98
C ILE A 88 -39.98 -8.62 18.33
N GLU A 89 -40.00 -9.95 18.47
CA GLU A 89 -38.81 -10.74 18.77
C GLU A 89 -37.78 -10.68 17.62
N ASN A 90 -38.24 -10.83 16.38
CA ASN A 90 -37.37 -10.77 15.20
C ASN A 90 -36.82 -9.36 14.98
N TYR A 91 -37.62 -8.32 15.26
CA TYR A 91 -37.15 -6.94 15.28
C TYR A 91 -36.01 -6.74 16.30
N ARG A 92 -36.16 -7.25 17.53
CA ARG A 92 -35.09 -7.16 18.55
C ARG A 92 -33.82 -7.87 18.09
N ARG A 93 -33.93 -9.08 17.54
CA ARG A 93 -32.78 -9.82 16.98
C ARG A 93 -32.09 -9.03 15.87
N LEU A 94 -32.86 -8.44 14.96
CA LEU A 94 -32.31 -7.63 13.87
C LEU A 94 -31.59 -6.38 14.36
N VAL A 95 -32.09 -5.72 15.42
CA VAL A 95 -31.44 -4.54 16.03
C VAL A 95 -30.16 -4.91 16.77
N GLN A 96 -30.09 -6.11 17.36
CA GLN A 96 -28.88 -6.60 18.05
C GLN A 96 -27.74 -6.94 17.09
N ILE A 97 -28.03 -7.13 15.79
CA ILE A 97 -27.01 -7.36 14.78
C ILE A 97 -26.35 -6.02 14.45
N ASP A 98 -25.09 -5.88 14.85
CA ASP A 98 -24.24 -4.73 14.51
C ASP A 98 -23.79 -4.80 13.04
N HIS A 99 -24.74 -4.51 12.14
CA HIS A 99 -24.49 -4.47 10.71
C HIS A 99 -25.16 -3.23 10.08
N PRO A 100 -24.47 -2.49 9.19
CA PRO A 100 -24.99 -1.26 8.61
C PRO A 100 -26.17 -1.51 7.67
N PHE A 101 -26.17 -2.63 6.96
CA PHE A 101 -27.21 -2.99 6.00
C PHE A 101 -28.20 -3.99 6.62
N ARG A 102 -29.39 -3.47 6.96
CA ARG A 102 -30.51 -4.22 7.52
C ARG A 102 -31.84 -3.68 7.02
N ILE A 103 -32.83 -4.55 6.85
CA ILE A 103 -34.18 -4.22 6.39
C ILE A 103 -35.17 -4.50 7.52
N GLN A 104 -35.86 -3.45 7.95
CA GLN A 104 -36.92 -3.57 8.95
C GLN A 104 -38.19 -4.18 8.32
N PRO A 105 -38.94 -5.04 9.05
CA PRO A 105 -40.20 -5.58 8.56
C PRO A 105 -41.25 -4.47 8.34
N PRO A 106 -42.19 -4.64 7.38
CA PRO A 106 -42.34 -5.80 6.50
C PRO A 106 -41.29 -5.83 5.38
N LEU A 107 -40.84 -7.04 5.02
CA LEU A 107 -39.97 -7.21 3.87
C LEU A 107 -40.75 -6.93 2.57
N THR A 108 -40.33 -5.90 1.85
CA THR A 108 -40.92 -5.52 0.57
C THR A 108 -39.84 -5.28 -0.48
N GLY A 109 -40.13 -5.51 -1.76
CA GLY A 109 -39.18 -5.23 -2.84
C GLY A 109 -38.58 -3.80 -2.78
N PRO A 110 -39.39 -2.74 -2.62
CA PRO A 110 -38.88 -1.37 -2.45
C PRO A 110 -37.99 -1.15 -1.20
N SER A 111 -38.17 -1.94 -0.14
CA SER A 111 -37.28 -1.87 1.04
C SER A 111 -35.89 -2.42 0.73
N ILE A 112 -35.80 -3.49 -0.08
CA ILE A 112 -34.54 -4.09 -0.53
C ILE A 112 -33.78 -3.10 -1.41
N GLU A 113 -34.45 -2.51 -2.40
CA GLU A 113 -33.83 -1.51 -3.28
C GLU A 113 -33.30 -0.29 -2.53
N ARG A 114 -34.02 0.21 -1.51
CA ARG A 114 -33.52 1.34 -0.70
C ARG A 114 -32.20 1.02 -0.01
N VAL A 115 -32.06 -0.19 0.53
CA VAL A 115 -30.80 -0.61 1.17
C VAL A 115 -29.69 -0.79 0.14
N VAL A 116 -30.00 -1.36 -1.02
CA VAL A 116 -29.04 -1.50 -2.13
C VAL A 116 -28.58 -0.15 -2.65
N ASN A 117 -29.50 0.78 -2.90
CA ASN A 117 -29.18 2.13 -3.35
C ASN A 117 -28.34 2.89 -2.33
N ARG A 118 -28.61 2.69 -1.02
CA ARG A 118 -27.76 3.22 0.05
C ARG A 118 -26.34 2.64 -0.02
N HIS A 119 -26.20 1.33 -0.15
CA HIS A 119 -24.89 0.68 -0.31
C HIS A 119 -24.12 1.22 -1.53
N GLN A 120 -24.78 1.36 -2.68
CA GLN A 120 -24.16 1.91 -3.89
C GLN A 120 -23.74 3.37 -3.70
N LYS A 121 -24.54 4.17 -2.98
CA LYS A 121 -24.18 5.55 -2.63
C LYS A 121 -22.95 5.57 -1.72
N ASP A 122 -22.87 4.69 -0.73
CA ASP A 122 -21.73 4.58 0.18
C ASP A 122 -20.44 4.19 -0.59
N LEU A 123 -20.54 3.27 -1.57
CA LEU A 123 -19.42 2.92 -2.46
C LEU A 123 -18.94 4.13 -3.26
N ARG A 124 -19.86 4.84 -3.93
CA ARG A 124 -19.52 6.05 -4.70
C ARG A 124 -18.91 7.14 -3.83
N GLN A 125 -19.38 7.31 -2.60
CA GLN A 125 -18.80 8.27 -1.65
C GLN A 125 -17.38 7.88 -1.26
N LYS A 126 -17.12 6.59 -1.01
CA LYS A 126 -15.76 6.08 -0.74
C LYS A 126 -14.84 6.26 -1.94
N GLU A 127 -15.30 5.95 -3.14
CA GLU A 127 -14.55 6.16 -4.38
C GLU A 127 -14.23 7.64 -4.59
N MET A 128 -15.21 8.53 -4.40
CA MET A 128 -15.02 9.98 -4.50
C MET A 128 -14.05 10.51 -3.43
N GLN A 129 -14.14 10.03 -2.19
CA GLN A 129 -13.19 10.39 -1.14
C GLN A 129 -11.77 9.90 -1.46
N ALA A 130 -11.64 8.67 -1.97
CA ALA A 130 -10.37 8.13 -2.44
C ALA A 130 -9.82 8.95 -3.61
N GLU A 131 -10.66 9.37 -4.55
CA GLU A 131 -10.26 10.20 -5.69
C GLU A 131 -9.82 11.60 -5.23
N ILE A 132 -10.56 12.24 -4.31
CA ILE A 132 -10.18 13.53 -3.73
C ILE A 132 -8.82 13.40 -3.02
N PHE A 133 -8.65 12.36 -2.20
CA PHE A 133 -7.39 12.06 -1.55
C PHE A 133 -6.26 11.87 -2.58
N GLN A 134 -6.50 11.08 -3.62
CA GLN A 134 -5.55 10.83 -4.69
C GLN A 134 -5.16 12.13 -5.42
N ARG A 135 -6.13 13.02 -5.68
CA ARG A 135 -5.88 14.34 -6.29
C ARG A 135 -5.06 15.23 -5.36
N SER A 136 -5.35 15.23 -4.06
CA SER A 136 -4.57 15.97 -3.07
C SER A 136 -3.13 15.44 -2.99
N VAL A 137 -2.95 14.12 -2.98
CA VAL A 137 -1.63 13.48 -2.99
C VAL A 137 -0.89 13.79 -4.30
N ASN A 138 -1.53 13.68 -5.45
CA ASN A 138 -0.93 14.02 -6.75
C ASN A 138 -0.54 15.50 -6.86
N ARG A 139 -1.32 16.40 -6.26
CA ARG A 139 -1.00 17.84 -6.23
C ARG A 139 0.21 18.12 -5.34
N ALA A 140 0.33 17.42 -4.22
CA ALA A 140 1.47 17.53 -3.32
C ALA A 140 2.72 16.82 -3.85
N LEU A 141 2.54 15.71 -4.57
CA LEU A 141 3.58 14.81 -5.06
C LEU A 141 3.25 14.39 -6.51
N PRO A 142 3.65 15.19 -7.51
CA PRO A 142 3.44 14.86 -8.91
C PRO A 142 4.08 13.51 -9.26
N GLY A 143 3.28 12.54 -9.74
CA GLY A 143 3.74 11.21 -10.16
C GLY A 143 3.33 10.04 -9.27
N PHE A 144 2.88 10.28 -8.04
CA PHE A 144 2.53 9.22 -7.07
C PHE A 144 1.25 8.44 -7.44
N GLY A 145 0.31 9.05 -8.15
CA GLY A 145 -1.02 8.46 -8.37
C GLY A 145 -1.11 7.36 -9.43
N LYS A 146 -0.09 7.18 -10.27
CA LYS A 146 -0.06 6.10 -11.27
C LYS A 146 0.19 4.73 -10.63
N THR A 147 0.92 4.69 -9.51
CA THR A 147 1.28 3.45 -8.80
C THR A 147 0.19 2.92 -7.88
N LEU A 148 -0.85 3.69 -7.53
CA LEU A 148 -1.92 3.17 -6.66
C LEU A 148 -3.02 2.38 -7.39
N ASN A 149 -3.14 2.53 -8.73
CA ASN A 149 -4.27 1.99 -9.48
C ASN A 149 -4.17 0.47 -9.73
N TRP A 150 -3.00 -0.13 -9.54
CA TRP A 150 -2.79 -1.56 -9.76
C TRP A 150 -3.19 -2.41 -8.54
N ALA A 151 -2.99 -1.90 -7.31
CA ALA A 151 -3.34 -2.63 -6.09
C ALA A 151 -4.85 -2.92 -6.01
N ALA A 152 -5.68 -2.02 -6.55
CA ALA A 152 -7.13 -2.18 -6.61
C ALA A 152 -7.60 -3.26 -7.61
N ARG A 153 -6.75 -3.69 -8.56
CA ARG A 153 -7.10 -4.68 -9.59
C ARG A 153 -6.70 -6.10 -9.21
N GLY A 154 -5.97 -6.28 -8.12
CA GLY A 154 -5.41 -7.58 -7.74
C GLY A 154 -4.34 -8.11 -8.72
N GLU A 155 -3.90 -7.29 -9.68
CA GLU A 155 -2.81 -7.62 -10.59
C GLU A 155 -1.48 -7.23 -9.94
N GLU A 156 -0.59 -8.21 -9.80
CA GLU A 156 0.72 -8.00 -9.22
C GLU A 156 1.62 -7.20 -10.18
N SER A 157 2.23 -6.12 -9.69
CA SER A 157 3.13 -5.30 -10.51
C SER A 157 4.34 -6.10 -11.00
N VAL A 158 4.89 -5.74 -12.17
CA VAL A 158 6.14 -6.35 -12.69
C VAL A 158 7.26 -6.26 -11.65
N LEU A 159 7.35 -5.12 -10.94
CA LEU A 159 8.32 -4.93 -9.86
C LEU A 159 8.09 -5.89 -8.69
N SER A 160 6.85 -6.06 -8.22
CA SER A 160 6.52 -7.00 -7.14
C SER A 160 6.90 -8.44 -7.51
N ARG A 161 6.56 -8.87 -8.74
CA ARG A 161 6.96 -10.20 -9.26
C ARG A 161 8.47 -10.34 -9.34
N GLY A 162 9.17 -9.31 -9.80
CA GLY A 162 10.61 -9.30 -9.89
C GLY A 162 11.29 -9.39 -8.53
N VAL A 163 10.78 -8.68 -7.52
CA VAL A 163 11.30 -8.78 -6.14
C VAL A 163 11.06 -10.17 -5.57
N SER A 164 9.88 -10.76 -5.77
CA SER A 164 9.61 -12.14 -5.36
C SER A 164 10.57 -13.14 -6.02
N GLN A 165 10.74 -13.06 -7.34
CA GLN A 165 11.64 -13.97 -8.05
C GLN A 165 13.11 -13.77 -7.66
N ALA A 166 13.55 -12.51 -7.46
CA ALA A 166 14.90 -12.21 -7.03
C ALA A 166 15.18 -12.74 -5.62
N LEU A 167 14.22 -12.59 -4.70
CA LEU A 167 14.28 -13.19 -3.36
C LEU A 167 14.37 -14.71 -3.44
N ASP A 168 13.46 -15.36 -4.16
CA ASP A 168 13.40 -16.81 -4.27
C ASP A 168 14.68 -17.40 -4.89
N ALA A 169 15.31 -16.68 -5.82
CA ALA A 169 16.58 -17.08 -6.42
C ALA A 169 17.77 -17.02 -5.45
N CYS A 170 17.72 -16.14 -4.45
CA CYS A 170 18.78 -15.98 -3.45
C CYS A 170 18.62 -16.90 -2.24
N LEU A 171 17.45 -17.53 -2.07
CA LEU A 171 17.13 -18.34 -0.89
C LEU A 171 17.28 -19.85 -1.17
N PRO A 172 17.70 -20.65 -0.18
CA PRO A 172 17.79 -22.08 -0.33
C PRO A 172 16.40 -22.70 -0.58
N LYS A 173 16.27 -23.56 -1.60
CA LYS A 173 14.99 -24.19 -2.02
C LYS A 173 14.30 -25.01 -0.93
N ALA A 174 15.07 -25.55 0.02
CA ALA A 174 14.53 -26.26 1.18
C ALA A 174 14.42 -25.26 2.34
N GLY A 175 13.28 -24.57 2.43
CA GLY A 175 13.06 -23.54 3.44
C GLY A 175 13.17 -24.10 4.85
N ALA A 176 14.24 -23.74 5.57
CA ALA A 176 14.26 -23.92 7.01
C ALA A 176 13.17 -23.03 7.62
N PRO A 177 12.39 -23.52 8.60
CA PRO A 177 11.39 -22.68 9.25
C PRO A 177 12.05 -21.46 9.90
N ALA A 178 11.38 -20.32 9.85
CA ALA A 178 11.82 -19.14 10.57
C ALA A 178 11.89 -19.44 12.08
N ARG A 179 13.02 -19.09 12.69
CA ARG A 179 13.24 -19.14 14.14
C ARG A 179 12.90 -17.80 14.77
N GLU A 180 13.05 -16.71 14.02
CA GLU A 180 12.75 -15.34 14.45
C GLU A 180 11.85 -14.64 13.44
N PHE A 181 10.81 -13.98 13.93
CA PHE A 181 9.83 -13.24 13.13
C PHE A 181 10.00 -11.73 13.29
N LEU A 182 9.64 -10.97 12.27
CA LEU A 182 9.69 -9.51 12.23
C LEU A 182 8.49 -8.90 12.98
N THR A 183 8.37 -9.18 14.27
CA THR A 183 7.29 -8.67 15.14
C THR A 183 7.70 -7.43 15.93
N GLY A 184 9.00 -7.20 16.06
CA GLY A 184 9.59 -6.09 16.81
C GLY A 184 9.75 -4.81 15.99
N PRO A 185 10.02 -3.68 16.66
CA PRO A 185 10.40 -2.46 15.97
C PRO A 185 11.78 -2.57 15.34
N THR A 186 11.95 -1.97 14.17
CA THR A 186 13.18 -2.00 13.37
C THR A 186 13.78 -0.59 13.28
N THR A 187 15.10 -0.51 13.30
CA THR A 187 15.89 0.70 13.03
C THR A 187 16.91 0.50 11.92
N ASN A 188 17.36 -0.73 11.66
CA ASN A 188 18.32 -1.06 10.61
C ASN A 188 17.59 -1.61 9.37
N VAL A 189 17.83 -0.99 8.22
CA VAL A 189 17.32 -1.46 6.93
C VAL A 189 18.39 -1.37 5.85
N SER A 190 18.31 -2.25 4.87
CA SER A 190 19.03 -2.12 3.60
C SER A 190 18.11 -1.48 2.56
N CYS A 191 18.66 -0.68 1.66
CA CYS A 191 17.89 0.07 0.68
C CYS A 191 18.51 -0.06 -0.70
N ILE A 192 17.67 -0.29 -1.71
CA ILE A 192 18.01 -0.18 -3.13
C ILE A 192 17.16 0.95 -3.73
N ALA A 193 17.80 1.93 -4.35
CA ALA A 193 17.10 2.95 -5.12
C ALA A 193 16.73 2.38 -6.49
N ILE A 194 15.45 2.46 -6.85
CA ILE A 194 14.92 1.94 -8.10
C ILE A 194 14.36 3.09 -8.93
N GLU A 195 14.84 3.22 -10.17
CA GLU A 195 14.35 4.22 -11.12
C GLU A 195 14.17 3.60 -12.50
N SER A 196 12.94 3.64 -13.00
CA SER A 196 12.54 3.28 -14.35
C SER A 196 11.45 4.24 -14.85
N GLU A 197 11.01 4.06 -16.10
CA GLU A 197 9.87 4.80 -16.63
C GLU A 197 8.56 4.48 -15.90
N GLN A 198 8.46 3.28 -15.32
CA GLN A 198 7.23 2.75 -14.71
C GLN A 198 7.21 2.90 -13.20
N PHE A 199 8.37 2.83 -12.55
CA PHE A 199 8.49 2.81 -11.10
C PHE A 199 9.70 3.62 -10.65
N SER A 200 9.47 4.41 -9.61
CA SER A 200 10.49 5.25 -8.99
C SER A 200 10.28 5.19 -7.49
N GLY A 201 11.29 4.77 -6.73
CA GLY A 201 11.15 4.60 -5.29
C GLY A 201 12.34 3.91 -4.61
N TYR A 202 12.10 3.53 -3.36
CA TYR A 202 13.07 2.84 -2.50
C TYR A 202 12.56 1.45 -2.16
N LEU A 203 13.34 0.43 -2.48
CA LEU A 203 13.10 -0.94 -2.02
C LEU A 203 13.86 -1.14 -0.70
N LEU A 204 13.11 -1.20 0.40
CA LEU A 204 13.67 -1.40 1.74
C LEU A 204 13.58 -2.86 2.16
N THR A 205 14.64 -3.35 2.79
CA THR A 205 14.70 -4.68 3.40
C THR A 205 14.96 -4.56 4.89
N ALA A 206 14.09 -5.15 5.70
CA ALA A 206 14.26 -5.30 7.14
C ALA A 206 14.46 -6.79 7.49
N MET A 207 15.21 -7.06 8.56
CA MET A 207 15.42 -8.42 9.10
C MET A 207 14.93 -8.50 10.56
N ALA A 208 14.40 -9.65 10.95
CA ALA A 208 14.04 -9.95 12.34
C ALA A 208 15.21 -9.68 13.30
N GLY A 209 14.88 -9.24 14.52
CA GLY A 209 15.88 -8.91 15.55
C GLY A 209 16.61 -7.57 15.35
N ASP A 210 16.19 -6.75 14.39
CA ASP A 210 16.87 -5.48 14.03
C ASP A 210 18.32 -5.69 13.57
N HIS A 211 18.61 -6.87 13.03
CA HIS A 211 19.91 -7.22 12.48
C HIS A 211 20.17 -6.53 11.13
N ARG A 212 21.44 -6.32 10.81
CA ARG A 212 21.84 -5.87 9.48
C ARG A 212 21.82 -7.06 8.52
N LEU A 213 21.26 -6.85 7.34
CA LEU A 213 21.40 -7.82 6.26
C LEU A 213 22.83 -7.80 5.73
N ASP A 214 23.28 -8.97 5.31
CA ASP A 214 24.54 -9.13 4.61
C ASP A 214 24.53 -8.37 3.27
N GLU A 215 25.67 -7.72 2.98
CA GLU A 215 25.85 -6.91 1.78
C GLU A 215 25.93 -7.79 0.53
N GLU A 216 26.56 -8.96 0.62
CA GLU A 216 26.64 -9.92 -0.50
C GLU A 216 25.25 -10.43 -0.87
N PHE A 217 24.42 -10.77 0.13
CA PHE A 217 23.03 -11.14 -0.09
C PHE A 217 22.23 -10.02 -0.80
N MET A 218 22.33 -8.78 -0.33
CA MET A 218 21.60 -7.65 -0.92
C MET A 218 22.06 -7.34 -2.35
N GLU A 219 23.34 -7.53 -2.64
CA GLU A 219 23.89 -7.37 -3.97
C GLU A 219 23.39 -8.45 -4.94
N LEU A 220 23.32 -9.71 -4.48
CA LEU A 220 22.73 -10.80 -5.26
C LEU A 220 21.25 -10.55 -5.58
N VAL A 221 20.47 -10.07 -4.60
CA VAL A 221 19.07 -9.67 -4.81
C VAL A 221 18.98 -8.56 -5.84
N ARG A 222 19.83 -7.53 -5.76
CA ARG A 222 19.88 -6.41 -6.70
C ARG A 222 20.15 -6.89 -8.13
N GLU A 223 21.16 -7.74 -8.33
CA GLU A 223 21.53 -8.28 -9.64
C GLU A 223 20.41 -9.13 -10.24
N ASN A 224 19.81 -10.02 -9.45
CA ASN A 224 18.69 -10.85 -9.91
C ASN A 224 17.46 -10.00 -10.26
N LEU A 225 17.18 -8.95 -9.48
CA LEU A 225 16.10 -8.01 -9.76
C LEU A 225 16.36 -7.23 -11.04
N GLN A 226 17.57 -6.69 -11.23
CA GLN A 226 17.96 -5.99 -12.45
C GLN A 226 17.80 -6.88 -13.69
N ARG A 227 18.26 -8.13 -13.61
CA ARG A 227 18.13 -9.11 -14.70
C ARG A 227 16.66 -9.36 -15.03
N PHE A 228 15.84 -9.66 -14.02
CA PHE A 228 14.40 -9.88 -14.23
C PHE A 228 13.70 -8.69 -14.89
N LEU A 229 13.97 -7.47 -14.42
CA LEU A 229 13.34 -6.27 -14.95
C LEU A 229 13.75 -5.99 -16.41
N ASN A 230 15.01 -6.28 -16.76
CA ASN A 230 15.49 -6.20 -18.15
C ASN A 230 14.78 -7.23 -19.03
N ASP A 231 14.69 -8.48 -18.58
CA ASP A 231 14.06 -9.58 -19.33
C ASP A 231 12.55 -9.36 -19.57
N ASN A 232 11.90 -8.57 -18.70
CA ASN A 232 10.47 -8.24 -18.79
C ASN A 232 10.20 -6.87 -19.44
N GLY A 233 11.19 -6.27 -20.09
CA GLY A 233 11.01 -5.03 -20.86
C GLY A 233 10.69 -3.78 -20.02
N ALA A 234 10.96 -3.82 -18.71
CA ALA A 234 10.81 -2.64 -17.85
C ALA A 234 12.01 -1.67 -17.96
N SER A 235 13.10 -2.13 -18.58
CA SER A 235 14.34 -1.39 -18.89
C SER A 235 14.71 -0.33 -17.85
N PRO A 236 14.84 -0.69 -16.56
CA PRO A 236 15.21 0.28 -15.54
C PRO A 236 16.61 0.83 -15.83
N ARG A 237 16.88 2.06 -15.37
CA ARG A 237 18.27 2.49 -15.24
C ARG A 237 19.01 1.48 -14.36
N PRO A 238 20.33 1.29 -14.53
CA PRO A 238 21.10 0.42 -13.67
C PRO A 238 20.76 0.70 -12.20
N LEU A 239 20.25 -0.31 -11.50
CA LEU A 239 19.86 -0.18 -10.10
C LEU A 239 21.08 0.28 -9.31
N GLY A 240 20.91 1.34 -8.52
CA GLY A 240 21.97 1.86 -7.66
C GLY A 240 22.42 0.80 -6.66
N ASN A 241 23.66 0.93 -6.18
CA ASN A 241 24.21 0.03 -5.17
C ASN A 241 23.27 -0.07 -3.97
N SER A 242 23.20 -1.26 -3.39
CA SER A 242 22.50 -1.42 -2.11
C SER A 242 23.28 -0.69 -1.01
N PHE A 243 22.56 -0.10 -0.04
CA PHE A 243 23.21 0.51 1.11
C PHE A 243 22.42 0.30 2.41
N ALA A 244 23.14 0.04 3.48
CA ALA A 244 22.58 -0.01 4.83
C ALA A 244 22.33 1.40 5.36
N MET A 245 21.19 1.61 6.02
CA MET A 245 20.87 2.87 6.69
C MET A 245 20.08 2.64 7.98
N LYS A 246 20.19 3.63 8.89
CA LYS A 246 19.37 3.69 10.10
C LYS A 246 18.15 4.57 9.87
N ILE A 247 16.99 4.04 10.20
CA ILE A 247 15.69 4.73 10.18
C ILE A 247 15.17 4.92 11.60
N ARG A 248 14.13 5.76 11.74
CA ARG A 248 13.38 5.88 13.00
C ARG A 248 12.79 4.53 13.39
N ARG A 249 12.71 4.29 14.70
CA ARG A 249 12.16 3.06 15.27
C ARG A 249 10.69 2.91 14.88
N VAL A 250 10.36 1.88 14.10
CA VAL A 250 8.99 1.65 13.60
C VAL A 250 8.68 0.15 13.57
N ASN A 251 7.42 -0.25 13.78
CA ASN A 251 6.97 -1.61 13.42
C ASN A 251 6.93 -1.68 11.89
N PHE A 252 7.95 -2.31 11.29
CA PHE A 252 8.17 -2.26 9.85
C PHE A 252 7.00 -2.84 9.06
N GLU A 253 6.42 -3.96 9.51
CA GLU A 253 5.29 -4.60 8.81
C GLU A 253 4.04 -3.73 8.84
N SER A 254 3.65 -3.23 10.01
CA SER A 254 2.46 -2.38 10.12
C SER A 254 2.62 -1.08 9.32
N TRP A 255 3.81 -0.49 9.35
CA TRP A 255 4.10 0.73 8.59
C TRP A 255 4.15 0.49 7.08
N ALA A 256 4.82 -0.59 6.65
CA ALA A 256 4.88 -0.96 5.24
C ALA A 256 3.50 -1.30 4.68
N ALA A 257 2.63 -1.95 5.43
CA ALA A 257 1.26 -2.24 5.00
C ALA A 257 0.46 -0.97 4.63
N ASP A 258 0.76 0.18 5.27
CA ASP A 258 0.07 1.44 5.06
C ASP A 258 0.70 2.33 3.96
N TYR A 259 2.02 2.26 3.78
CA TYR A 259 2.79 3.21 2.96
C TYR A 259 3.53 2.57 1.79
N ALA A 260 3.82 1.27 1.86
CA ALA A 260 4.48 0.57 0.78
C ALA A 260 3.47 0.18 -0.29
N GLU A 261 3.94 0.16 -1.52
CA GLU A 261 3.18 -0.29 -2.67
C GLU A 261 3.02 -1.83 -2.65
N PHE A 262 4.03 -2.55 -2.16
CA PHE A 262 3.92 -3.97 -1.80
C PHE A 262 4.86 -4.32 -0.65
N LEU A 263 4.58 -5.46 -0.01
CA LEU A 263 5.39 -6.08 1.03
C LEU A 263 5.55 -7.58 0.71
N LYS A 264 6.80 -8.06 0.67
CA LYS A 264 7.14 -9.47 0.52
C LYS A 264 7.92 -9.94 1.73
N LYS A 265 7.68 -11.18 2.16
CA LYS A 265 8.34 -11.81 3.29
C LYS A 265 9.04 -13.08 2.85
N ALA A 266 10.20 -13.35 3.45
CA ALA A 266 10.99 -14.53 3.17
C ALA A 266 11.77 -14.94 4.43
N VAL A 267 12.49 -16.08 4.38
CA VAL A 267 13.32 -16.54 5.50
C VAL A 267 14.76 -16.68 5.02
N HIS A 268 15.67 -15.93 5.64
CA HIS A 268 17.11 -15.97 5.35
C HIS A 268 17.86 -16.26 6.66
N GLU A 269 18.72 -17.27 6.67
CA GLU A 269 19.48 -17.70 7.87
C GLU A 269 18.60 -18.00 9.10
N GLY A 270 17.38 -18.51 8.88
CA GLY A 270 16.43 -18.77 9.96
C GLY A 270 15.76 -17.52 10.54
N ARG A 271 15.94 -16.35 9.92
CA ARG A 271 15.30 -15.09 10.30
C ARG A 271 14.33 -14.65 9.21
N GLU A 272 13.17 -14.17 9.61
CA GLU A 272 12.24 -13.52 8.69
C GLU A 272 12.86 -12.22 8.17
N ILE A 273 12.86 -12.06 6.85
CA ILE A 273 13.17 -10.81 6.17
C ILE A 273 11.90 -10.28 5.52
N ALA A 274 11.76 -8.96 5.47
CA ALA A 274 10.66 -8.30 4.79
C ALA A 274 11.18 -7.24 3.82
N MET A 275 10.77 -7.32 2.56
CA MET A 275 11.08 -6.36 1.50
C MET A 275 9.83 -5.56 1.13
N ALA A 276 9.93 -4.24 1.20
CA ALA A 276 8.84 -3.34 0.87
C ALA A 276 9.29 -2.23 -0.07
N PHE A 277 8.48 -1.96 -1.10
CA PHE A 277 8.75 -0.89 -2.05
C PHE A 277 7.96 0.37 -1.68
N PHE A 278 8.68 1.48 -1.49
CA PHE A 278 8.12 2.78 -1.14
C PHE A 278 8.24 3.73 -2.33
N PRO A 279 7.11 4.06 -3.01
CA PRO A 279 7.15 4.93 -4.16
C PRO A 279 7.65 6.33 -3.78
N ALA A 280 8.51 6.87 -4.64
CA ALA A 280 9.01 8.23 -4.57
C ALA A 280 8.97 8.85 -5.96
N GLY A 281 9.09 10.18 -6.03
CA GLY A 281 9.38 10.86 -7.29
C GLY A 281 10.80 10.52 -7.75
N GLU A 282 11.54 11.50 -8.26
CA GLU A 282 12.93 11.34 -8.69
C GLU A 282 13.84 10.83 -7.55
N VAL A 283 14.22 9.55 -7.60
CA VAL A 283 15.10 8.91 -6.61
C VAL A 283 16.56 9.21 -6.89
N SER A 284 16.94 9.19 -8.17
CA SER A 284 18.26 9.63 -8.60
C SER A 284 18.32 11.14 -8.52
N ALA A 285 19.48 11.65 -8.12
CA ALA A 285 19.79 13.04 -8.41
C ALA A 285 19.75 13.20 -9.94
N LEU A 286 19.22 14.32 -10.43
CA LEU A 286 19.45 14.71 -11.82
C LEU A 286 20.97 14.92 -11.96
N LEU A 287 21.67 13.87 -12.38
CA LEU A 287 23.11 13.90 -12.64
C LEU A 287 23.32 14.72 -13.92
N GLY A 288 23.26 16.03 -13.79
CA GLY A 288 23.86 16.90 -14.79
C GLY A 288 25.36 16.77 -14.62
N GLU A 289 26.02 16.10 -15.57
CA GLU A 289 27.48 16.15 -15.64
C GLU A 289 27.89 17.62 -15.79
N THR A 290 28.62 18.11 -14.79
CA THR A 290 29.26 19.42 -14.91
C THR A 290 30.41 19.28 -15.91
N ALA A 291 30.64 20.28 -16.75
CA ALA A 291 31.77 20.28 -17.71
C ALA A 291 33.17 20.14 -17.05
N LEU A 292 33.23 20.18 -15.72
CA LEU A 292 34.43 20.00 -14.91
C LEU A 292 34.39 18.61 -14.26
N SER A 293 35.40 17.80 -14.58
CA SER A 293 35.45 16.37 -14.29
C SER A 293 35.36 16.07 -12.78
N GLY A 294 34.43 15.17 -12.44
CA GLY A 294 34.33 14.56 -11.10
C GLY A 294 33.37 15.23 -10.11
N MET A 295 32.60 16.25 -10.52
CA MET A 295 31.56 16.85 -9.68
C MET A 295 30.16 16.55 -10.21
N VAL A 296 29.23 16.32 -9.28
CA VAL A 296 27.82 16.05 -9.53
C VAL A 296 26.97 17.18 -8.96
N LYS A 297 25.98 17.64 -9.72
CA LYS A 297 24.99 18.63 -9.28
C LYS A 297 23.92 18.02 -8.39
N ILE A 298 23.55 18.73 -7.32
CA ILE A 298 22.43 18.43 -6.43
C ILE A 298 21.59 19.68 -6.20
N ARG A 299 20.31 19.55 -5.89
CA ARG A 299 19.45 20.72 -5.60
C ARG A 299 19.54 21.11 -4.12
N VAL A 300 19.55 22.40 -3.83
CA VAL A 300 19.51 22.92 -2.43
C VAL A 300 18.28 22.39 -1.67
N GLN A 301 17.17 22.15 -2.37
CA GLN A 301 15.94 21.64 -1.76
C GLN A 301 16.06 20.21 -1.23
N ASP A 302 16.96 19.40 -1.81
CA ASP A 302 17.20 18.01 -1.40
C ASP A 302 18.00 17.91 -0.07
N LEU A 303 18.58 19.03 0.41
CA LEU A 303 19.24 19.11 1.71
C LEU A 303 18.24 19.54 2.80
N VAL A 304 18.15 18.76 3.88
CA VAL A 304 17.34 19.06 5.05
C VAL A 304 18.11 19.99 5.97
N ALA A 305 17.46 21.06 6.42
CA ALA A 305 18.04 22.02 7.35
C ALA A 305 18.19 21.40 8.75
N ASP A 306 19.24 21.81 9.44
CA ASP A 306 19.56 21.44 10.83
C ASP A 306 19.87 19.93 10.99
N GLU A 307 20.38 19.29 9.94
CA GLU A 307 20.75 17.88 9.90
C GLU A 307 22.22 17.71 9.48
N ASN A 308 22.86 16.64 9.95
CA ASN A 308 24.23 16.30 9.54
C ASN A 308 24.27 15.75 8.11
N VAL A 309 25.25 16.22 7.32
CA VAL A 309 25.53 15.70 5.98
C VAL A 309 26.75 14.76 6.01
N ASP A 310 26.64 13.60 5.37
CA ASP A 310 27.70 12.58 5.38
C ASP A 310 28.70 12.76 4.21
N PHE A 311 28.69 13.93 3.55
CA PHE A 311 29.44 14.25 2.33
C PHE A 311 29.78 15.74 2.28
N ASN A 312 30.77 16.11 1.47
CA ASN A 312 31.11 17.51 1.25
C ASN A 312 30.17 18.18 0.24
N VAL A 313 29.81 19.43 0.52
CA VAL A 313 28.94 20.25 -0.31
C VAL A 313 29.71 21.45 -0.80
N TYR A 314 29.72 21.67 -2.11
CA TYR A 314 30.47 22.73 -2.77
C TYR A 314 29.53 23.72 -3.48
N LEU A 315 29.92 24.99 -3.46
CA LEU A 315 29.36 26.04 -4.32
C LEU A 315 30.20 26.15 -5.58
N PHE A 316 29.55 26.19 -6.74
CA PHE A 316 30.23 26.49 -8.00
C PHE A 316 30.23 27.99 -8.26
N LEU A 317 31.39 28.54 -8.60
CA LEU A 317 31.59 29.95 -8.93
C LEU A 317 31.82 30.09 -10.45
N PRO A 318 30.81 30.49 -11.25
CA PRO A 318 30.92 30.49 -12.71
C PRO A 318 32.04 31.39 -13.24
N ALA A 319 32.33 32.51 -12.54
CA ALA A 319 33.30 33.51 -12.97
C ALA A 319 34.73 32.98 -13.07
N ASN A 320 35.11 32.03 -12.20
CA ASN A 320 36.46 31.45 -12.18
C ASN A 320 36.45 29.92 -12.31
N GLN A 321 35.28 29.32 -12.56
CA GLN A 321 35.09 27.88 -12.70
C GLN A 321 35.59 27.07 -11.49
N LYS A 322 35.61 27.66 -10.29
CA LYS A 322 36.07 26.97 -9.06
C LYS A 322 34.90 26.45 -8.22
N HIS A 323 35.17 25.38 -7.49
CA HIS A 323 34.28 24.83 -6.47
C HIS A 323 34.78 25.25 -5.09
N LEU A 324 33.96 25.95 -4.31
CA LEU A 324 34.25 26.38 -2.95
C LEU A 324 33.53 25.46 -1.96
N LEU A 325 34.26 24.85 -1.04
CA LEU A 325 33.66 24.05 0.03
C LEU A 325 32.72 24.92 0.87
N TYR A 326 31.45 24.56 0.91
CA TYR A 326 30.39 25.31 1.59
C TYR A 326 29.95 24.63 2.89
N THR A 327 29.85 23.31 2.90
CA THR A 327 29.55 22.51 4.09
C THR A 327 30.43 21.27 4.06
N ALA A 328 31.23 21.08 5.10
CA ALA A 328 32.12 19.93 5.20
C ALA A 328 31.32 18.67 5.58
N LYS A 329 31.84 17.51 5.19
CA LYS A 329 31.35 16.22 5.66
C LYS A 329 31.27 16.17 7.20
N ASP A 330 30.26 15.48 7.71
CA ASP A 330 29.95 15.28 9.13
C ASP A 330 29.65 16.58 9.90
N THR A 331 29.24 17.64 9.19
CA THR A 331 28.78 18.90 9.78
C THR A 331 27.29 19.13 9.56
N VAL A 332 26.69 19.99 10.39
CA VAL A 332 25.26 20.34 10.29
C VAL A 332 25.04 21.31 9.13
N PHE A 333 24.12 20.99 8.23
CA PHE A 333 23.63 21.94 7.22
C PHE A 333 22.53 22.81 7.83
N HIS A 334 22.91 23.94 8.41
CA HIS A 334 22.01 24.81 9.17
C HIS A 334 20.92 25.45 8.31
N ARG A 335 19.76 25.71 8.91
CA ARG A 335 18.66 26.46 8.26
C ARG A 335 19.09 27.81 7.70
N GLN A 336 19.90 28.56 8.44
CA GLN A 336 20.43 29.86 7.99
C GLN A 336 21.32 29.72 6.73
N GLN A 337 22.02 28.60 6.55
CA GLN A 337 22.75 28.34 5.30
C GLN A 337 21.77 28.14 4.15
N LYS A 338 20.76 27.28 4.33
CA LYS A 338 19.71 27.05 3.32
C LYS A 338 19.01 28.34 2.91
N GLU A 339 18.60 29.16 3.87
CA GLU A 339 17.95 30.46 3.62
C GLU A 339 18.86 31.46 2.90
N ARG A 340 20.16 31.49 3.21
CA ARG A 340 21.14 32.32 2.49
C ARG A 340 21.29 31.89 1.04
N LEU A 341 21.39 30.58 0.79
CA LEU A 341 21.46 30.02 -0.57
C LEU A 341 20.19 30.37 -1.36
N SER A 342 19.02 30.20 -0.77
CA SER A 342 17.74 30.54 -1.40
C SER A 342 17.62 32.03 -1.71
N ARG A 343 18.02 32.92 -0.79
CA ARG A 343 18.05 34.38 -1.03
C ARG A 343 19.02 34.77 -2.14
N GLY A 344 20.17 34.09 -2.22
CA GLY A 344 21.13 34.24 -3.29
C GLY A 344 20.73 33.58 -4.61
N GLN A 345 19.50 33.05 -4.71
CA GLN A 345 18.99 32.32 -5.89
C GLN A 345 19.87 31.13 -6.30
N VAL A 346 20.60 30.55 -5.36
CA VAL A 346 21.38 29.33 -5.60
C VAL A 346 20.42 28.15 -5.59
N VAL A 347 20.22 27.54 -6.75
CA VAL A 347 19.37 26.35 -6.92
C VAL A 347 20.17 25.06 -6.81
N GLU A 348 21.43 25.10 -7.29
CA GLU A 348 22.29 23.93 -7.44
C GLU A 348 23.54 24.05 -6.54
N LEU A 349 23.90 22.93 -5.93
CA LEU A 349 25.15 22.70 -5.22
C LEU A 349 25.88 21.54 -5.92
N HIS A 350 27.13 21.33 -5.56
CA HIS A 350 27.95 20.28 -6.14
C HIS A 350 28.50 19.36 -5.05
N LEU A 351 28.67 18.09 -5.36
CA LEU A 351 29.40 17.10 -4.55
C LEU A 351 30.36 16.33 -5.43
N ARG A 352 31.38 15.69 -4.85
CA ARG A 352 32.28 14.85 -5.64
C ARG A 352 31.58 13.56 -6.07
N HIS A 353 31.89 13.06 -7.27
CA HIS A 353 31.23 11.88 -7.82
C HIS A 353 31.35 10.64 -6.92
N ASP A 354 32.50 10.44 -6.26
CA ASP A 354 32.74 9.38 -5.28
C ASP A 354 31.90 9.52 -4.00
N GLU A 355 31.37 10.72 -3.73
CA GLU A 355 30.49 10.98 -2.59
C GLU A 355 29.00 10.78 -2.89
N LEU A 356 28.63 10.50 -4.16
CA LEU A 356 27.25 10.31 -4.59
C LEU A 356 26.48 9.23 -3.80
N PRO A 357 27.06 8.06 -3.45
CA PRO A 357 26.36 7.05 -2.66
C PRO A 357 25.93 7.57 -1.28
N PHE A 358 26.74 8.43 -0.64
CA PHE A 358 26.39 9.03 0.66
C PHE A 358 25.20 9.98 0.55
N PHE A 359 25.13 10.75 -0.54
CA PHE A 359 23.99 11.63 -0.81
C PHE A 359 22.71 10.85 -1.12
N GLN A 360 22.79 9.76 -1.89
CA GLN A 360 21.64 8.89 -2.15
C GLN A 360 21.10 8.28 -0.85
N ARG A 361 22.00 7.79 0.02
CA ARG A 361 21.64 7.29 1.35
C ARG A 361 20.99 8.37 2.22
N TYR A 362 21.53 9.59 2.19
CA TYR A 362 20.96 10.74 2.90
C TYR A 362 19.52 11.03 2.44
N ARG A 363 19.27 11.14 1.13
CA ARG A 363 17.92 11.39 0.59
C ARG A 363 16.95 10.29 0.97
N ALA A 364 17.34 9.02 0.80
CA ALA A 364 16.53 7.86 1.17
C ALA A 364 16.15 7.92 2.66
N ARG A 365 17.13 8.10 3.56
CA ARG A 365 16.93 8.17 4.99
C ARG A 365 15.93 9.26 5.37
N HIS A 366 16.07 10.48 4.82
CA HIS A 366 15.16 11.58 5.16
C HIS A 366 13.75 11.36 4.61
N ARG A 367 13.61 10.85 3.38
CA ARG A 367 12.30 10.53 2.81
C ARG A 367 11.58 9.48 3.65
N ILE A 368 12.25 8.38 3.97
CA ILE A 368 11.68 7.30 4.76
C ILE A 368 11.32 7.75 6.17
N ASN A 369 12.20 8.50 6.83
CA ASN A 369 11.91 9.04 8.16
C ASN A 369 10.75 10.04 8.17
N SER A 370 10.49 10.74 7.05
CA SER A 370 9.30 11.57 6.91
C SER A 370 8.02 10.72 6.89
N LEU A 371 8.01 9.64 6.09
CA LEU A 371 6.86 8.72 6.02
C LEU A 371 6.57 8.06 7.37
N ILE A 372 7.61 7.71 8.13
CA ILE A 372 7.46 7.14 9.49
C ILE A 372 6.82 8.17 10.43
N ARG A 373 7.21 9.45 10.38
CA ARG A 373 6.58 10.50 11.22
C ARG A 373 5.10 10.68 10.91
N GLU A 374 4.73 10.61 9.62
CA GLU A 374 3.33 10.70 9.19
C GLU A 374 2.51 9.52 9.73
N PHE A 375 3.05 8.30 9.67
CA PHE A 375 2.44 7.10 10.24
C PHE A 375 2.24 7.22 11.76
N GLU A 376 3.28 7.66 12.49
CA GLU A 376 3.20 7.89 13.94
C GLU A 376 2.13 8.92 14.32
N THR A 377 2.05 10.03 13.58
CA THR A 377 1.07 11.10 13.82
C THR A 377 -0.37 10.61 13.58
N ARG A 378 -0.58 9.79 12.56
CA ARG A 378 -1.89 9.18 12.26
C ARG A 378 -2.32 8.22 13.38
N ASN A 379 -1.43 7.37 13.86
CA ASN A 379 -1.74 6.41 14.91
C ASN A 379 -2.00 7.08 16.27
N GLN A 380 -1.31 8.18 16.58
CA GLN A 380 -1.59 8.98 17.77
C GLN A 380 -2.99 9.63 17.70
N SER A 381 -3.39 10.09 16.51
CA SER A 381 -4.70 10.74 16.30
C SER A 381 -5.87 9.76 16.39
N SER A 382 -5.69 8.49 16.00
CA SER A 382 -6.73 7.46 16.10
C SER A 382 -6.91 6.88 17.51
N ALA A 383 -5.98 7.16 18.43
CA ALA A 383 -6.02 6.67 19.81
C ALA A 383 -6.67 7.67 20.79
N MET A 384 -6.88 8.92 20.37
CA MET A 384 -7.65 9.95 21.08
C MET A 384 -9.11 9.91 20.64
#